data_AF-A0A2T0JWZ3-F1
#
_entry.id   AF-A0A2T0JWZ3-F1
#
_cell.length_a   1.000
_cell.length_b   1.000
_cell.length_c   1.000
_cell.angle_alpha   90.00
_cell.angle_beta   90.00
_cell.angle_gamma   90.00
#
_symmetry.space_group_name_H-M   'P 1'
#
loop_
_entity.id
_entity.type
_entity.pdbx_description
1 polymer ?
#
loop_
_entity_poly.entity_id
_entity_poly.type
_entity_poly.pdbx_seq_one_letter_code
_entity_poly.pdbx_strand_id
1 'polypeptide(L)'
;MSDLSPATHTGEPLPVLAVVTGTKPRPEPLDPPMVPFALAGVAAFALASLITWLGNAPQSWVEISVAGLVWGIPGTLTMVVHDRHRKRRRALTHPEFHAVDQP
;
A
#
# COMPACT_ATOMS: atom_id res chain seq x y z
N MET A 1 -45.41 -32.88 -34.37
CA MET A 1 -44.52 -31.74 -34.14
C MET A 1 -44.91 -31.16 -32.80
N SER A 2 -44.12 -31.49 -31.78
CA SER A 2 -44.44 -31.26 -30.38
C SER A 2 -44.17 -29.82 -29.98
N ASP A 3 -45.15 -29.26 -29.29
CA ASP A 3 -45.15 -27.93 -28.67
C ASP A 3 -44.04 -27.87 -27.60
N LEU A 4 -43.00 -27.09 -27.86
CA LEU A 4 -41.95 -26.75 -26.89
C LEU A 4 -41.83 -25.22 -26.85
N SER A 5 -42.84 -24.61 -26.25
CA SER A 5 -42.76 -23.23 -25.78
C SER A 5 -41.85 -23.19 -24.55
N PRO A 6 -40.73 -22.46 -24.54
CA PRO A 6 -39.93 -22.33 -23.34
C PRO A 6 -40.69 -21.47 -22.33
N ALA A 7 -41.06 -22.08 -21.21
CA ALA A 7 -41.60 -21.35 -20.07
C ALA A 7 -40.57 -20.29 -19.65
N THR A 8 -40.91 -19.02 -19.85
CA THR A 8 -40.21 -17.88 -19.26
C THR A 8 -40.33 -18.03 -17.74
N HIS A 9 -39.31 -18.61 -17.11
CA HIS A 9 -39.17 -18.58 -15.66
C HIS A 9 -38.87 -17.13 -15.26
N THR A 10 -39.92 -16.35 -15.02
CA THR A 10 -39.88 -15.14 -14.19
C THR A 10 -39.65 -15.58 -12.75
N GLY A 11 -38.44 -16.06 -12.47
CA GLY A 11 -37.95 -16.30 -11.12
C GLY A 11 -37.43 -14.97 -10.60
N GLU A 12 -38.27 -14.24 -9.88
CA GLU A 12 -37.81 -13.20 -8.94
C GLU A 12 -36.65 -13.80 -8.12
N PRO A 13 -35.47 -13.18 -8.10
CA PRO A 13 -34.34 -13.72 -7.35
C PRO A 13 -34.75 -13.77 -5.87
N LEU A 14 -34.90 -15.00 -5.36
CA LEU A 14 -35.35 -15.24 -4.00
C LEU A 14 -34.50 -14.41 -3.02
N PRO A 15 -35.10 -13.53 -2.20
CA PRO A 15 -34.38 -12.62 -1.30
C PRO A 15 -33.44 -13.35 -0.33
N VAL A 16 -33.69 -14.65 -0.15
CA VAL A 16 -32.89 -15.58 0.65
C VAL A 16 -31.48 -15.80 0.08
N LEU A 17 -31.29 -15.77 -1.25
CA LEU A 17 -29.96 -15.87 -1.87
C LEU A 17 -29.15 -14.59 -1.66
N ALA A 18 -29.78 -13.41 -1.69
CA ALA A 18 -29.12 -12.13 -1.41
C ALA A 18 -28.65 -12.03 0.06
N VAL A 19 -29.38 -12.65 0.99
CA VAL A 19 -29.00 -12.74 2.41
C VAL A 19 -27.84 -13.73 2.63
N VAL A 20 -27.82 -14.86 1.91
CA VAL A 20 -26.74 -15.87 2.01
C VAL A 20 -25.46 -15.42 1.30
N THR A 21 -25.58 -14.67 0.20
CA THR A 21 -24.46 -13.94 -0.41
C THR A 21 -24.30 -12.58 0.24
N GLY A 22 -24.20 -12.54 1.57
CA GLY A 22 -23.87 -11.31 2.27
C GLY A 22 -22.60 -10.73 1.64
N THR A 23 -22.72 -9.58 0.99
CA THR A 23 -21.59 -8.83 0.45
C THR A 23 -20.80 -8.26 1.62
N LYS A 24 -20.07 -9.13 2.33
CA LYS A 24 -19.12 -8.70 3.34
C LYS A 24 -18.20 -7.70 2.64
N PRO A 25 -18.14 -6.44 3.10
CA PRO A 25 -17.23 -5.46 2.53
C PRO A 25 -15.85 -6.09 2.52
N ARG A 26 -15.25 -6.21 1.33
CA ARG A 26 -13.91 -6.79 1.20
C ARG A 26 -13.01 -5.99 2.13
N PRO A 27 -12.37 -6.60 3.14
CA PRO A 27 -11.52 -5.85 4.04
C PRO A 27 -10.49 -5.13 3.18
N GLU A 28 -10.52 -3.81 3.24
CA GLU A 28 -9.52 -3.01 2.54
C GLU A 28 -8.17 -3.44 3.11
N PRO A 29 -7.21 -3.86 2.26
CA PRO A 29 -5.91 -4.27 2.74
C PRO A 29 -5.39 -3.22 3.72
N LEU A 30 -4.94 -3.66 4.90
CA LEU A 30 -4.21 -2.77 5.79
C LEU A 30 -2.89 -2.49 5.09
N ASP A 31 -2.69 -1.23 4.77
CA ASP A 31 -1.75 -0.88 3.73
C ASP A 31 -0.78 0.10 4.42
N PRO A 32 0.12 -0.43 5.29
CA PRO A 32 0.95 0.41 6.13
C PRO A 32 1.85 1.29 5.26
N PRO A 33 2.13 2.53 5.68
CA PRO A 33 3.05 3.39 4.94
C PRO A 33 4.42 2.70 4.91
N MET A 34 4.93 2.38 3.72
CA MET A 34 6.19 1.63 3.55
C MET A 34 7.43 2.54 3.68
N VAL A 35 7.22 3.85 3.45
CA VAL A 35 8.22 4.93 3.53
C VAL A 35 8.96 5.02 4.88
N PRO A 36 8.32 4.94 6.07
CA PRO A 36 9.02 4.98 7.34
C PRO A 36 10.06 3.87 7.51
N PHE A 37 9.82 2.67 6.97
CA PHE A 37 10.78 1.58 7.06
C PHE A 37 12.03 1.84 6.20
N ALA A 38 11.85 2.39 5.00
CA ALA A 38 12.97 2.82 4.17
C ALA A 38 13.80 3.92 4.83
N LEU A 39 13.14 4.93 5.40
CA LEU A 39 13.80 6.02 6.12
C LEU A 39 14.58 5.50 7.33
N ALA A 40 14.04 4.52 8.06
CA ALA A 40 14.73 3.92 9.20
C ALA A 40 16.05 3.24 8.77
N GLY A 41 16.05 2.50 7.65
CA GLY A 41 17.26 1.87 7.12
C GLY A 41 18.34 2.89 6.71
N VAL A 42 17.96 3.93 5.97
CA VAL A 42 18.89 5.01 5.57
C VAL A 42 19.41 5.77 6.78
N ALA A 43 18.55 6.10 7.75
CA ALA A 43 18.96 6.76 8.97
C ALA A 43 19.95 5.92 9.79
N ALA A 44 19.74 4.60 9.87
CA ALA A 44 20.67 3.70 10.53
C ALA A 44 22.06 3.73 9.88
N PHE A 45 22.15 3.70 8.54
CA PHE A 45 23.42 3.81 7.83
C PHE A 45 24.08 5.19 7.97
N ALA A 46 23.30 6.27 7.98
CA ALA A 46 23.83 7.61 8.23
C ALA A 46 24.45 7.71 9.64
N LEU A 47 23.75 7.18 10.65
CA LEU A 47 24.26 7.11 12.02
C LEU A 47 25.49 6.22 12.14
N ALA A 48 25.49 5.04 11.50
CA ALA A 48 26.65 4.15 11.47
C ALA A 48 27.87 4.82 10.82
N SER A 49 27.67 5.54 9.71
CA SER A 49 28.74 6.30 9.04
C SER A 49 29.31 7.40 9.94
N LEU A 50 28.43 8.12 10.65
CA LEU A 50 28.84 9.17 11.58
C LEU A 50 29.63 8.60 12.77
N ILE A 51 29.14 7.53 13.38
CA ILE A 51 29.77 6.89 14.53
C ILE A 51 31.13 6.30 14.15
N THR A 52 31.22 5.60 13.02
CA THR A 52 32.48 5.00 12.56
C THR A 52 33.52 6.05 12.20
N TRP A 53 33.12 7.16 11.59
CA TRP A 53 34.01 8.30 11.35
C TRP A 53 34.53 8.91 12.65
N LEU A 54 33.64 9.27 13.58
CA LEU A 54 34.05 9.93 14.84
C LEU A 54 34.88 9.01 15.74
N GLY A 55 34.59 7.71 15.71
CA GLY A 55 35.31 6.69 16.47
C GLY A 55 36.67 6.30 15.89
N ASN A 56 37.09 6.90 14.78
CA ASN A 56 38.30 6.53 14.04
C ASN A 56 38.35 5.00 13.77
N ALA A 57 37.20 4.44 13.41
CA ALA A 57 37.05 3.01 13.13
C ALA A 57 37.89 2.62 11.90
N PRO A 58 38.19 1.31 11.71
CA PRO A 58 38.91 0.87 10.52
C PRO A 58 38.22 1.35 9.25
N GLN A 59 39.01 1.80 8.28
CA GLN A 59 38.54 2.38 7.02
C GLN A 59 37.46 1.53 6.32
N SER A 60 37.57 0.21 6.39
CA SER A 60 36.58 -0.72 5.83
C SER A 60 35.17 -0.55 6.42
N TRP A 61 35.04 -0.25 7.72
CA TRP A 61 33.74 -0.02 8.36
C TRP A 61 33.11 1.30 7.91
N VAL A 62 33.93 2.34 7.71
CA VAL A 62 33.47 3.62 7.15
C VAL A 62 33.01 3.40 5.71
N GLU A 63 33.76 2.67 4.91
CA GLU A 63 33.40 2.35 3.52
C GLU A 63 32.09 1.54 3.43
N ILE A 64 31.90 0.52 4.27
CA ILE A 64 30.68 -0.29 4.30
C ILE A 64 29.47 0.56 4.69
N SER A 65 29.60 1.38 5.74
CA SER A 65 28.50 2.21 6.22
C SER A 65 28.10 3.29 5.21
N VAL A 66 29.08 3.92 4.56
CA VAL A 66 28.85 4.88 3.47
C VAL A 66 28.25 4.20 2.24
N ALA A 67 28.74 3.01 1.86
CA ALA A 67 28.17 2.24 0.75
C ALA A 67 26.70 1.88 1.00
N GLY A 68 26.36 1.45 2.22
CA GLY A 68 24.99 1.20 2.63
C GLY A 68 24.11 2.45 2.61
N LEU A 69 24.64 3.61 3.01
CA LEU A 69 23.94 4.89 2.91
C LEU A 69 23.65 5.27 1.46
N VAL A 70 24.66 5.21 0.60
CA VAL A 70 24.54 5.56 -0.83
C VAL A 70 23.56 4.61 -1.54
N TRP A 71 23.64 3.31 -1.24
CA TRP A 71 22.76 2.31 -1.85
C TRP A 71 21.33 2.33 -1.27
N GLY A 72 21.16 2.83 -0.04
CA GLY A 72 19.86 3.03 0.60
C GLY A 72 19.02 4.15 -0.05
N ILE A 73 19.66 5.13 -0.69
CA ILE A 73 18.99 6.25 -1.36
C ILE A 73 18.09 5.76 -2.51
N PRO A 74 18.58 4.98 -3.51
CA PRO A 74 17.73 4.40 -4.55
C PRO A 74 16.55 3.58 -4.00
N GLY A 75 16.80 2.74 -2.98
CA GLY A 75 15.75 1.93 -2.35
C GLY A 75 14.67 2.79 -1.69
N THR A 76 15.06 3.88 -1.03
CA THR A 76 14.11 4.80 -0.39
C THR A 76 13.32 5.61 -1.41
N LEU A 77 13.97 6.07 -2.48
CA LEU A 77 13.31 6.77 -3.59
C LEU A 77 12.23 5.90 -4.24
N THR A 78 12.52 4.63 -4.52
CA THR A 78 11.53 3.73 -5.12
C THR A 78 10.33 3.51 -4.20
N MET A 79 10.55 3.35 -2.88
CA MET A 79 9.45 3.24 -1.91
C MET A 79 8.62 4.52 -1.81
N VAL A 80 9.24 5.71 -1.82
CA VAL A 80 8.53 7.00 -1.80
C VAL A 80 7.70 7.20 -3.07
N VAL A 81 8.25 6.88 -4.25
CA VAL A 81 7.53 6.99 -5.53
C VAL A 81 6.36 5.99 -5.56
N HIS A 82 6.59 4.76 -5.10
CA HIS A 82 5.54 3.76 -5.01
C HIS A 82 4.40 4.21 -4.09
N ASP A 83 4.72 4.77 -2.92
CA ASP A 83 3.72 5.27 -1.97
C ASP A 83 2.96 6.50 -2.50
N ARG A 84 3.63 7.39 -3.26
CA ARG A 84 2.99 8.52 -3.95
C ARG A 84 2.02 8.06 -5.05
N HIS A 85 2.43 7.09 -5.87
CA HIS A 85 1.57 6.53 -6.92
C HIS A 85 0.37 5.79 -6.31
N ARG A 86 0.58 5.13 -5.15
CA ARG A 86 -0.48 4.52 -4.36
C ARG A 86 -1.46 5.55 -3.80
N LYS A 87 -1.00 6.64 -3.17
CA LYS A 87 -1.86 7.75 -2.71
C LYS A 87 -2.65 8.40 -3.84
N ARG A 88 -2.03 8.59 -5.01
CA ARG A 88 -2.68 9.17 -6.19
C ARG A 88 -3.80 8.29 -6.74
N ARG A 89 -3.66 6.95 -6.69
CA ARG A 89 -4.73 6.03 -7.08
C ARG A 89 -5.90 6.06 -6.10
N ARG A 90 -5.65 6.10 -4.79
CA ARG A 90 -6.72 6.24 -3.76
C ARG A 90 -7.52 7.54 -3.93
N ALA A 91 -6.85 8.65 -4.23
CA ALA A 91 -7.52 9.94 -4.48
C ALA A 91 -8.42 9.94 -5.74
N LEU A 92 -8.18 9.04 -6.70
CA LEU A 92 -8.99 8.90 -7.91
C LEU A 92 -10.13 7.89 -7.76
N THR A 93 -10.09 7.03 -6.74
CA THR A 93 -11.09 5.96 -6.50
C THR A 93 -12.13 6.34 -5.44
N HIS A 94 -11.89 7.40 -4.64
CA HIS A 94 -12.85 7.90 -3.65
C HIS A 94 -13.25 9.37 -3.90
N PRO A 95 -14.15 9.64 -4.88
CA PRO A 95 -14.80 10.94 -5.02
C PRO A 95 -15.88 11.22 -3.94
N GLU A 96 -16.27 10.26 -3.10
CA GLU A 96 -17.44 10.40 -2.19
C GLU A 96 -17.22 11.06 -0.82
N PHE A 97 -16.04 11.58 -0.46
CA PHE A 97 -15.90 12.39 0.77
C PHE A 97 -16.28 13.86 0.52
N HIS A 98 -17.58 14.11 0.39
CA HIS A 98 -18.13 15.42 0.77
C HIS A 98 -18.15 15.49 2.30
N ALA A 99 -17.25 16.29 2.89
CA ALA A 99 -17.44 16.79 4.23
C ALA A 99 -18.70 17.66 4.20
N VAL A 100 -19.84 17.08 4.62
CA VAL A 100 -21.02 17.87 4.95
C VAL A 100 -20.70 18.53 6.27
N ASP A 101 -20.07 19.70 6.22
CA ASP A 101 -20.16 20.68 7.30
C ASP A 101 -21.65 21.02 7.43
N GLN A 102 -22.27 20.53 8.50
CA GLN A 102 -23.64 20.89 8.84
C GLN A 102 -23.61 21.98 9.93
N PRO A 103 -24.29 23.11 9.73
CA PRO A 103 -24.23 24.29 10.60
C PRO A 103 -24.90 24.11 11.96
#